data_AF-A0A0G1P467-F1
#
_entry.id   AF-A0A0G1P467-F1
#
_cell.length_a   1.000
_cell.length_b   1.000
_cell.length_c   1.000
_cell.angle_alpha   90.00
_cell.angle_beta   90.00
_cell.angle_gamma   90.00
#
_symmetry.space_group_name_H-M   'P 1'
#
loop_
_entity.id
_entity.type
_entity.pdbx_description
1 polymer ?
#
loop_
_entity_poly.entity_id
_entity_poly.type
_entity_poly.pdbx_seq_one_letter_code
_entity_poly.pdbx_strand_id
1 'polypeptide(L)'
;MRKLLIFFFLLFLFPNSALGFAKETFLTVSHPVRGPEDWQISGQDPLDLPRFQFNEATRSGTPVTWMLRYDTVADASMSAFFKKVIEIKPDHDLGAFFEITPELVKLVDVAYPPGFSAFNANRIFLSGYTQEKRIKIIDAFMSAFKDRYGFYPRSVGAWHIDAFSLKYLREKYSVLTALICDEQYGTDGYRLWGGYLGSPYIPSESNVLIPATNKDDRIDIV
;
A
#
# COMPACT_ATOMS: atom_id res chain seq x y z
N MET A 1 -58.98 -34.48 -6.73
CA MET A 1 -58.78 -33.34 -7.66
C MET A 1 -58.49 -32.01 -6.96
N ARG A 2 -59.26 -31.56 -5.96
CA ARG A 2 -59.05 -30.24 -5.30
C ARG A 2 -57.68 -30.04 -4.61
N LYS A 3 -57.12 -31.08 -3.97
CA LYS A 3 -55.78 -31.03 -3.35
C LYS A 3 -54.64 -30.96 -4.38
N LEU A 4 -54.84 -31.53 -5.58
CA LEU A 4 -53.86 -31.52 -6.67
C LEU A 4 -53.79 -30.14 -7.34
N LEU A 5 -54.93 -29.46 -7.47
CA LEU A 5 -54.99 -28.09 -7.98
C LEU A 5 -54.30 -27.08 -7.05
N ILE A 6 -54.46 -27.23 -5.73
CA ILE A 6 -53.81 -26.34 -4.75
C ILE A 6 -52.29 -26.50 -4.79
N PHE A 7 -51.80 -27.73 -4.97
CA PHE A 7 -50.37 -28.00 -5.11
C PHE A 7 -49.80 -27.38 -6.40
N PHE A 8 -50.55 -27.43 -7.51
CA PHE A 8 -50.17 -26.78 -8.76
C PHE A 8 -50.17 -25.25 -8.66
N PHE A 9 -51.10 -24.67 -7.90
CA PHE A 9 -51.17 -23.22 -7.69
C PHE A 9 -50.00 -22.69 -6.82
N LEU A 10 -49.53 -23.49 -5.86
CA LEU A 10 -48.36 -23.16 -5.02
C LEU A 10 -47.05 -23.11 -5.81
N LEU A 11 -46.92 -23.88 -6.90
CA LEU A 11 -45.75 -23.84 -7.77
C LEU A 11 -45.63 -22.53 -8.58
N PHE A 12 -46.72 -21.79 -8.76
CA PHE A 12 -46.73 -20.47 -9.41
C PHE A 12 -46.53 -19.30 -8.43
N LEU A 13 -46.41 -19.56 -7.13
CA LEU A 13 -46.08 -18.56 -6.12
C LEU A 13 -44.57 -18.38 -5.92
N PHE A 14 -43.74 -19.17 -6.60
CA PHE A 14 -42.30 -18.93 -6.63
C PHE A 14 -41.98 -17.78 -7.60
N PRO A 15 -41.22 -16.75 -7.17
CA PRO A 15 -40.86 -15.65 -8.06
C PRO A 15 -40.08 -16.17 -9.28
N ASN A 16 -40.48 -15.73 -10.47
CA ASN A 16 -39.80 -16.02 -11.75
C ASN A 16 -38.42 -15.37 -11.89
N SER A 17 -37.96 -14.63 -10.88
CA SER A 17 -36.63 -14.03 -10.83
C SER A 17 -35.73 -14.87 -9.95
N ALA A 18 -34.70 -15.48 -10.57
CA ALA A 18 -33.53 -15.90 -9.83
C ALA A 18 -32.92 -14.65 -9.16
N LEU A 19 -32.90 -14.61 -7.83
CA LEU A 19 -32.10 -13.65 -7.08
C LEU A 19 -30.63 -14.05 -7.24
N GLY A 20 -30.03 -13.65 -8.36
CA GLY A 20 -28.58 -13.71 -8.50
C GLY A 20 -27.96 -12.69 -7.55
N PHE A 21 -27.29 -13.15 -6.51
CA PHE A 21 -26.37 -12.28 -5.77
C PHE A 21 -25.27 -11.87 -6.75
N ALA A 22 -25.29 -10.62 -7.20
CA ALA A 22 -24.17 -10.06 -7.93
C ALA A 22 -22.94 -10.20 -7.02
N LYS A 23 -21.89 -10.88 -7.51
CA LYS A 23 -20.64 -11.00 -6.75
C LYS A 23 -20.14 -9.59 -6.44
N GLU A 24 -19.84 -9.32 -5.17
CA GLU A 24 -19.28 -8.03 -4.77
C GLU A 24 -17.99 -7.78 -5.58
N THR A 25 -17.93 -6.61 -6.21
CA THR A 25 -16.77 -6.15 -6.97
C THR A 25 -16.09 -5.04 -6.20
N PHE A 26 -14.78 -5.15 -6.03
CA PHE A 26 -13.98 -4.19 -5.31
C PHE A 26 -13.00 -3.50 -6.26
N LEU A 27 -12.80 -2.20 -6.04
CA LEU A 27 -11.74 -1.40 -6.66
C LEU A 27 -10.98 -0.71 -5.54
N THR A 28 -9.67 -0.96 -5.47
CA THR A 28 -8.78 -0.26 -4.54
C THR A 28 -7.88 0.67 -5.35
N VAL A 29 -7.97 1.96 -5.09
CA VAL A 29 -7.13 2.98 -5.75
C VAL A 29 -6.09 3.45 -4.75
N SER A 30 -4.82 3.28 -5.11
CA SER A 30 -3.69 3.75 -4.32
C SER A 30 -2.78 4.65 -5.16
N HIS A 31 -2.39 5.79 -4.62
CA HIS A 31 -1.45 6.70 -5.28
C HIS A 31 -0.13 6.76 -4.48
N PRO A 32 0.96 6.18 -4.99
CA PRO A 32 2.31 6.48 -4.50
C PRO A 32 2.62 7.96 -4.68
N VAL A 33 3.04 8.60 -3.60
CA VAL A 33 3.42 10.02 -3.57
C VAL A 33 4.87 10.12 -3.14
N ARG A 34 5.67 10.69 -4.03
CA ARG A 34 7.08 11.03 -3.80
C ARG A 34 7.19 12.45 -3.24
N GLY A 35 8.24 12.73 -2.49
CA GLY A 35 8.48 14.06 -1.93
C GLY A 35 9.05 15.05 -2.94
N PRO A 36 9.51 16.22 -2.47
CA PRO A 36 10.08 17.28 -3.31
C PRO A 36 11.56 17.04 -3.69
N GLU A 37 12.19 16.00 -3.17
CA GLU A 37 13.59 15.68 -3.47
C GLU A 37 13.78 15.42 -4.97
N ASP A 38 14.90 15.95 -5.49
CA ASP A 38 15.24 15.91 -6.91
C ASP A 38 14.16 16.48 -7.86
N TRP A 39 13.20 17.26 -7.35
CA TRP A 39 12.20 17.93 -8.17
C TRP A 39 12.83 19.10 -8.94
N GLN A 40 13.00 18.95 -10.25
CA GLN A 40 13.70 19.92 -11.11
C GLN A 40 12.85 20.40 -12.28
N ILE A 41 11.53 20.38 -12.15
CA ILE A 41 10.61 20.79 -13.21
C ILE A 41 10.20 22.26 -12.98
N SER A 42 10.71 23.15 -13.82
CA SER A 42 10.40 24.58 -13.76
C SER A 42 8.90 24.84 -13.95
N GLY A 43 8.32 25.67 -13.07
CA GLY A 43 6.91 26.04 -13.11
C GLY A 43 5.94 24.97 -12.62
N GLN A 44 6.43 23.88 -12.01
CA GLN A 44 5.60 22.86 -11.36
C GLN A 44 5.95 22.71 -9.88
N ASP A 45 4.92 22.60 -9.05
CA ASP A 45 5.02 22.24 -7.64
C ASP A 45 4.83 20.71 -7.48
N PRO A 46 5.59 20.03 -6.60
CA PRO A 46 5.39 18.60 -6.31
C PRO A 46 3.95 18.21 -5.92
N LEU A 47 3.14 19.17 -5.43
CA LEU A 47 1.73 18.98 -5.11
C LEU A 47 0.78 19.14 -6.30
N ASP A 48 1.23 19.60 -7.47
CA ASP A 48 0.33 19.82 -8.61
C ASP A 48 -0.40 18.54 -9.02
N LEU A 49 0.33 17.42 -9.14
CA LEU A 49 -0.27 16.12 -9.46
C LEU A 49 -1.15 15.58 -8.33
N PRO A 50 -0.71 15.53 -7.04
CA PRO A 50 -1.59 15.17 -5.93
C PRO A 50 -2.88 16.00 -5.85
N ARG A 51 -2.80 17.32 -6.08
CA ARG A 51 -3.99 18.21 -6.09
C ARG A 51 -4.93 17.85 -7.22
N PHE A 52 -4.40 17.64 -8.42
CA PHE A 52 -5.20 17.22 -9.57
C PHE A 52 -5.91 15.88 -9.30
N GLN A 53 -5.16 14.87 -8.84
CA GLN A 53 -5.72 13.55 -8.50
C GLN A 53 -6.77 13.63 -7.38
N PHE A 54 -6.56 14.46 -6.37
CA PHE A 54 -7.51 14.67 -5.28
C PHE A 54 -8.82 15.31 -5.78
N ASN A 55 -8.72 16.29 -6.68
CA ASN A 55 -9.89 16.93 -7.28
C ASN A 55 -10.70 15.92 -8.10
N GLU A 56 -10.04 15.10 -8.93
CA GLU A 56 -10.73 14.09 -9.74
C GLU A 56 -11.36 12.99 -8.88
N ALA A 57 -10.63 12.47 -7.88
CA ALA A 57 -11.17 11.49 -6.93
C ALA A 57 -12.38 12.04 -6.14
N THR A 58 -12.33 13.32 -5.76
CA THR A 58 -13.46 13.99 -5.10
C THR A 58 -14.66 14.10 -6.03
N ARG A 59 -14.45 14.45 -7.31
CA ARG A 59 -15.52 14.56 -8.31
C ARG A 59 -16.16 13.21 -8.63
N SER A 60 -15.38 12.14 -8.67
CA SER A 60 -15.88 10.78 -8.95
C SER A 60 -16.41 10.06 -7.71
N GLY A 61 -16.15 10.59 -6.50
CA GLY A 61 -16.46 9.91 -5.25
C GLY A 61 -15.61 8.65 -5.03
N THR A 62 -14.42 8.58 -5.62
CA THR A 62 -13.51 7.43 -5.53
C THR A 62 -12.66 7.53 -4.26
N PRO A 63 -12.76 6.58 -3.32
CA PRO A 63 -11.84 6.48 -2.19
C PRO A 63 -10.41 6.24 -2.68
N VAL A 64 -9.43 6.92 -2.07
CA VAL A 64 -8.01 6.78 -2.43
C VAL A 64 -7.18 6.57 -1.18
N THR A 65 -6.28 5.58 -1.21
CA THR A 65 -5.18 5.47 -0.25
C THR A 65 -3.94 6.17 -0.82
N TRP A 66 -3.50 7.25 -0.17
CA TRP A 66 -2.28 7.97 -0.53
C TRP A 66 -1.07 7.33 0.14
N MET A 67 -0.22 6.69 -0.65
CA MET A 67 0.98 6.00 -0.17
C MET A 67 2.14 6.99 -0.17
N LEU A 68 2.37 7.64 0.97
CA LEU A 68 3.32 8.74 1.10
C LEU A 68 4.72 8.20 1.33
N ARG A 69 5.72 8.62 0.54
CA ARG A 69 7.14 8.38 0.83
C ARG A 69 7.58 9.20 2.05
N TYR A 70 8.68 8.80 2.69
CA TYR A 70 9.22 9.50 3.86
C TYR A 70 9.34 11.01 3.62
N ASP A 71 9.86 11.40 2.47
CA ASP A 71 10.13 12.80 2.12
C ASP A 71 8.85 13.62 1.99
N THR A 72 7.74 13.01 1.54
CA THR A 72 6.41 13.63 1.55
C THR A 72 5.90 13.85 2.98
N VAL A 73 6.17 12.93 3.89
CA VAL A 73 5.80 13.04 5.32
C VAL A 73 6.65 14.10 6.03
N ALA A 74 7.95 14.14 5.70
CA ALA A 74 8.91 15.07 6.26
C ALA A 74 8.67 16.51 5.78
N ASP A 75 8.29 16.71 4.51
CA ASP A 75 8.01 18.04 3.97
C ASP A 75 6.79 18.70 4.62
N ALA A 76 6.94 19.94 5.07
CA ALA A 76 5.91 20.68 5.80
C ALA A 76 4.69 21.05 4.95
N SER A 77 4.89 21.38 3.68
CA SER A 77 3.81 21.80 2.78
C SER A 77 2.98 20.59 2.33
N MET A 78 3.66 19.50 1.94
CA MET A 78 3.00 18.31 1.44
C MET A 78 2.22 17.58 2.53
N SER A 79 2.82 17.38 3.69
CA SER A 79 2.15 16.74 4.81
C SER A 79 0.95 17.55 5.34
N ALA A 80 1.04 18.88 5.36
CA ALA A 80 -0.10 19.73 5.71
C ALA A 80 -1.24 19.58 4.69
N PHE A 81 -0.90 19.44 3.40
CA PHE A 81 -1.87 19.12 2.36
C PHE A 81 -2.55 17.77 2.60
N PHE A 82 -1.79 16.68 2.83
CA PHE A 82 -2.38 15.35 3.03
C PHE A 82 -3.16 15.22 4.34
N LYS A 83 -2.74 15.92 5.40
CA LYS A 83 -3.54 16.04 6.62
C LYS A 83 -4.91 16.66 6.32
N LYS A 84 -4.95 17.75 5.54
CA LYS A 84 -6.20 18.38 5.12
C LYS A 84 -7.03 17.49 4.20
N VAL A 85 -6.41 16.68 3.33
CA VAL A 85 -7.12 15.73 2.45
C VAL A 85 -7.98 14.77 3.27
N ILE A 86 -7.42 14.12 4.29
CA ILE A 86 -8.17 13.17 5.13
C ILE A 86 -9.16 13.85 6.08
N GLU A 87 -8.93 15.10 6.47
CA GLU A 87 -9.89 15.90 7.24
C GLU A 87 -11.15 16.24 6.40
N ILE A 88 -10.97 16.53 5.10
CA ILE A 88 -12.08 16.89 4.19
C ILE A 88 -12.78 15.64 3.65
N LYS A 89 -12.04 14.56 3.40
CA LYS A 89 -12.55 13.32 2.79
C LYS A 89 -12.20 12.13 3.70
N PRO A 90 -13.05 11.79 4.69
CA PRO A 90 -12.79 10.70 5.63
C PRO A 90 -12.75 9.29 5.01
N ASP A 91 -13.16 9.16 3.75
CA ASP A 91 -13.06 7.96 2.93
C ASP A 91 -11.69 7.81 2.24
N HIS A 92 -10.81 8.81 2.33
CA HIS A 92 -9.42 8.70 1.90
C HIS A 92 -8.54 8.26 3.07
N ASP A 93 -7.53 7.45 2.77
CA ASP A 93 -6.57 6.94 3.75
C ASP A 93 -5.15 7.40 3.44
N LEU A 94 -4.30 7.45 4.48
CA LEU A 94 -2.85 7.65 4.32
C LEU A 94 -2.10 6.35 4.66
N GLY A 95 -1.22 5.93 3.77
CA GLY A 95 -0.29 4.82 3.96
C GLY A 95 1.17 5.26 3.83
N ALA A 96 2.10 4.42 4.28
CA ALA A 96 3.53 4.67 4.13
C ALA A 96 4.10 3.93 2.91
N PHE A 97 4.83 4.63 2.05
CA PHE A 97 5.50 4.08 0.87
C PHE A 97 7.00 3.91 1.11
N PHE A 98 7.44 2.65 1.28
CA PHE A 98 8.83 2.27 1.52
C PHE A 98 9.63 2.25 0.22
N GLU A 99 9.92 3.44 -0.29
CA GLU A 99 10.91 3.69 -1.33
C GLU A 99 12.08 4.45 -0.70
N ILE A 100 13.19 3.77 -0.42
CA ILE A 100 14.22 4.29 0.49
C ILE A 100 15.06 5.39 -0.17
N THR A 101 15.14 6.54 0.50
CA THR A 101 15.88 7.73 0.07
C THR A 101 17.12 8.00 0.95
N PRO A 102 18.12 8.76 0.45
CA PRO A 102 19.26 9.20 1.24
C PRO A 102 18.86 9.90 2.55
N GLU A 103 17.82 10.74 2.50
CA GLU A 103 17.30 11.52 3.60
C GLU A 103 16.81 10.63 4.73
N LEU A 104 16.03 9.59 4.41
CA LEU A 104 15.52 8.64 5.40
C LEU A 104 16.65 7.87 6.10
N VAL A 105 17.61 7.32 5.36
CA VAL A 105 18.68 6.52 5.97
C VAL A 105 19.67 7.38 6.76
N LYS A 106 19.86 8.64 6.35
CA LYS A 106 20.69 9.62 7.06
C LYS A 106 20.17 9.90 8.47
N LEU A 107 18.85 9.90 8.69
CA LEU A 107 18.27 10.12 10.02
C LEU A 107 18.74 9.11 11.07
N VAL A 108 19.06 7.89 10.63
CA VAL A 108 19.39 6.76 11.50
C VAL A 108 20.83 6.30 11.38
N ASP A 109 21.69 7.17 10.83
CA ASP A 109 23.11 6.89 10.62
C ASP A 109 23.36 5.58 9.84
N VAL A 110 22.48 5.30 8.87
CA VAL A 110 22.63 4.18 7.96
C VAL A 110 23.22 4.69 6.65
N ALA A 111 24.36 4.12 6.26
CA ALA A 111 24.99 4.43 4.99
C ALA A 111 24.05 4.09 3.81
N TYR A 112 23.81 5.06 2.94
CA TYR A 112 23.10 4.84 1.69
C TYR A 112 24.00 4.06 0.73
N PRO A 113 23.58 2.89 0.22
CA PRO A 113 24.44 2.05 -0.61
C PRO A 113 24.86 2.75 -1.91
N PRO A 114 26.07 2.47 -2.42
CA PRO A 114 26.49 3.00 -3.71
C PRO A 114 25.62 2.43 -4.84
N GLY A 115 25.50 3.18 -5.93
CA GLY A 115 24.85 2.75 -7.17
C GLY A 115 24.74 3.87 -8.18
N PHE A 116 24.43 3.52 -9.41
CA PHE A 116 24.33 4.45 -10.54
C PHE A 116 22.98 5.16 -10.61
N SER A 117 21.96 4.61 -9.96
CA SER A 117 20.59 5.13 -9.95
C SER A 117 19.97 4.99 -8.55
N ALA A 118 19.10 5.91 -8.16
CA ALA A 118 18.31 5.78 -6.94
C ALA A 118 17.43 4.52 -6.98
N PHE A 119 17.07 4.05 -8.17
CA PHE A 119 16.24 2.86 -8.39
C PHE A 119 17.00 1.53 -8.30
N ASN A 120 18.31 1.52 -8.07
CA ASN A 120 19.01 0.25 -7.87
C ASN A 120 18.41 -0.49 -6.65
N ALA A 121 18.09 -1.78 -6.80
CA ALA A 121 17.40 -2.59 -5.79
C ALA A 121 18.06 -2.56 -4.40
N ASN A 122 19.39 -2.55 -4.35
CA ASN A 122 20.16 -2.48 -3.11
C ASN A 122 20.00 -1.14 -2.36
N ARG A 123 19.45 -0.10 -3.01
CA ARG A 123 19.27 1.24 -2.45
C ARG A 123 17.82 1.51 -2.09
N ILE A 124 16.92 1.19 -3.01
CA ILE A 124 15.49 1.53 -2.96
C ILE A 124 14.66 0.57 -2.10
N PHE A 125 15.10 -0.68 -1.91
CA PHE A 125 14.39 -1.68 -1.09
C PHE A 125 15.01 -1.84 0.28
N LEU A 126 14.16 -2.13 1.27
CA LEU A 126 14.59 -2.55 2.61
C LEU A 126 15.51 -3.78 2.55
N SER A 127 15.25 -4.70 1.62
CA SER A 127 16.05 -5.92 1.44
C SER A 127 17.52 -5.64 1.05
N GLY A 128 17.83 -4.44 0.55
CA GLY A 128 19.20 -3.97 0.30
C GLY A 128 20.02 -3.67 1.56
N TYR A 129 19.38 -3.62 2.72
CA TYR A 129 20.00 -3.36 4.02
C TYR A 129 20.01 -4.61 4.90
N THR A 130 20.88 -4.65 5.92
CA THR A 130 20.84 -5.72 6.95
C THR A 130 19.57 -5.59 7.79
N GLN A 131 19.10 -6.69 8.39
CA GLN A 131 17.88 -6.68 9.21
C GLN A 131 17.92 -5.63 10.34
N GLU A 132 19.07 -5.46 11.01
CA GLU A 132 19.27 -4.42 12.02
C GLU A 132 19.05 -3.01 11.44
N LYS A 133 19.57 -2.75 10.23
CA LYS A 133 19.39 -1.48 9.53
C LYS A 133 17.94 -1.30 9.07
N ARG A 134 17.28 -2.36 8.59
CA ARG A 134 15.85 -2.33 8.22
C ARG A 134 14.99 -1.89 9.39
N ILE A 135 15.22 -2.45 10.58
CA ILE A 135 14.52 -2.05 11.81
C ILE A 135 14.68 -0.56 12.06
N LYS A 136 15.90 -0.02 12.03
CA LYS A 136 16.16 1.42 12.25
C LYS A 136 15.42 2.30 11.24
N ILE A 137 15.50 1.94 9.95
CA ILE A 137 14.85 2.67 8.86
C ILE A 137 13.33 2.66 9.02
N ILE A 138 12.74 1.49 9.28
CA ILE A 138 11.29 1.33 9.51
C ILE A 138 10.87 2.18 10.72
N ASP A 139 11.59 2.05 11.83
CA ASP A 139 11.24 2.76 13.06
C ASP A 139 11.25 4.28 12.88
N ALA A 140 12.26 4.82 12.18
CA ALA A 140 12.35 6.25 11.90
C ALA A 140 11.20 6.74 11.02
N PHE A 141 10.87 6.00 9.96
CA PHE A 141 9.77 6.39 9.09
C PHE A 141 8.43 6.31 9.83
N MET A 142 8.16 5.22 10.55
CA MET A 142 6.92 5.07 11.31
C MET A 142 6.79 6.12 12.41
N SER A 143 7.90 6.50 13.07
CA SER A 143 7.92 7.62 14.02
C SER A 143 7.54 8.93 13.34
N ALA A 144 8.21 9.29 12.25
CA ALA A 144 7.92 10.53 11.52
C ALA A 144 6.46 10.59 11.04
N PHE A 145 5.92 9.45 10.59
CA PHE A 145 4.52 9.34 10.20
C PHE A 145 3.57 9.62 11.37
N LYS A 146 3.80 8.99 12.52
CA LYS A 146 3.00 9.22 13.73
C LYS A 146 3.14 10.65 14.25
N ASP A 147 4.33 11.22 14.25
CA ASP A 147 4.57 12.58 14.69
C ASP A 147 3.82 13.58 13.80
N ARG A 148 3.73 13.29 12.50
CA ARG A 148 3.05 14.16 11.53
C ARG A 148 1.53 14.04 11.56
N TYR A 149 1.00 12.83 11.66
CA TYR A 149 -0.44 12.57 11.47
C TYR A 149 -1.16 12.13 12.76
N GLY A 150 -0.44 11.81 13.83
CA GLY A 150 -0.98 11.37 15.11
C GLY A 150 -1.28 9.87 15.20
N PHE A 151 -1.03 9.10 14.14
CA PHE A 151 -1.31 7.66 14.07
C PHE A 151 -0.26 6.93 13.21
N TYR A 152 -0.13 5.61 13.39
CA TYR A 152 0.65 4.78 12.48
C TYR A 152 -0.22 4.36 11.28
N PRO A 153 0.35 4.27 10.06
CA PRO A 153 -0.40 3.86 8.88
C PRO A 153 -0.83 2.41 9.01
N ARG A 154 -2.06 2.11 8.61
CA ARG A 154 -2.59 0.73 8.58
C ARG A 154 -2.20 -0.02 7.32
N SER A 155 -1.85 0.70 6.26
CA SER A 155 -1.40 0.16 4.98
C SER A 155 -0.01 0.68 4.66
N VAL A 156 0.84 -0.19 4.12
CA VAL A 156 2.14 0.18 3.57
C VAL A 156 2.18 -0.17 2.10
N GLY A 157 3.11 0.42 1.36
CA GLY A 157 3.40 0.01 -0.01
C GLY A 157 4.90 0.07 -0.28
N ALA A 158 5.35 -0.71 -1.25
CA ALA A 158 6.66 -0.57 -1.88
C ALA A 158 6.62 -1.30 -3.21
N TRP A 159 7.64 -1.16 -4.04
CA TRP A 159 7.78 -2.09 -5.17
C TRP A 159 8.05 -3.52 -4.69
N HIS A 160 8.85 -3.66 -3.62
CA HIS A 160 9.10 -4.93 -2.95
C HIS A 160 9.37 -4.72 -1.45
N ILE A 161 8.78 -5.58 -0.60
CA ILE A 161 9.02 -5.64 0.85
C ILE A 161 9.32 -7.09 1.21
N ASP A 162 10.46 -7.36 1.83
CA ASP A 162 10.82 -8.72 2.24
C ASP A 162 10.01 -9.22 3.45
N ALA A 163 9.94 -10.54 3.62
CA ALA A 163 9.16 -11.18 4.68
C ALA A 163 9.55 -10.73 6.10
N PHE A 164 10.84 -10.51 6.37
CA PHE A 164 11.29 -10.04 7.68
C PHE A 164 10.77 -8.63 7.98
N SER A 165 10.94 -7.70 7.03
CA SER A 165 10.45 -6.32 7.16
C SER A 165 8.94 -6.28 7.32
N LEU A 166 8.23 -7.09 6.55
CA LEU A 166 6.77 -7.16 6.58
C LEU A 166 6.25 -7.70 7.91
N LYS A 167 6.87 -8.75 8.45
CA LYS A 167 6.58 -9.29 9.78
C LYS A 167 6.80 -8.25 10.87
N TYR A 168 7.93 -7.54 10.82
CA TYR A 168 8.25 -6.50 11.79
C TYR A 168 7.22 -5.35 11.76
N LEU A 169 6.81 -4.90 10.58
CA LEU A 169 5.74 -3.91 10.40
C LEU A 169 4.41 -4.38 11.00
N ARG A 170 4.06 -5.65 10.78
CA ARG A 170 2.82 -6.24 11.32
C ARG A 170 2.85 -6.33 12.85
N GLU A 171 3.93 -6.85 13.42
CA GLU A 171 4.04 -7.14 14.85
C GLU A 171 4.19 -5.88 15.69
N LYS A 172 5.08 -4.96 15.28
CA LYS A 172 5.37 -3.75 16.08
C LYS A 172 4.38 -2.63 15.82
N TYR A 173 3.96 -2.45 14.58
CA TYR A 173 3.17 -1.28 14.16
C TYR A 173 1.72 -1.62 13.79
N SER A 174 1.33 -2.89 13.86
CA SER A 174 -0.04 -3.33 13.53
C SER A 174 -0.49 -2.95 12.11
N VAL A 175 0.45 -2.89 11.17
CA VAL A 175 0.14 -2.76 9.73
C VAL A 175 -0.69 -3.96 9.29
N LEU A 176 -1.76 -3.72 8.52
CA LEU A 176 -2.74 -4.72 8.13
C LEU A 176 -2.68 -5.09 6.65
N THR A 177 -2.21 -4.19 5.80
CA THR A 177 -2.07 -4.43 4.36
C THR A 177 -0.75 -3.93 3.80
N ALA A 178 -0.22 -4.63 2.80
CA ALA A 178 0.95 -4.22 2.06
C ALA A 178 0.72 -4.31 0.54
N LEU A 179 0.90 -3.19 -0.15
CA LEU A 179 0.81 -3.14 -1.61
C LEU A 179 2.21 -3.32 -2.20
N ILE A 180 2.39 -4.39 -2.98
CA ILE A 180 3.64 -4.70 -3.68
C ILE A 180 3.44 -4.75 -5.19
N CYS A 181 4.52 -4.63 -5.94
CA CYS A 181 4.51 -4.94 -7.37
C CYS A 181 4.43 -6.46 -7.54
N ASP A 182 3.48 -6.92 -8.37
CA ASP A 182 3.27 -8.35 -8.64
C ASP A 182 4.47 -8.92 -9.41
N GLU A 183 4.69 -8.43 -10.63
CA GLU A 183 5.84 -8.79 -11.46
C GLU A 183 6.38 -7.59 -12.26
N GLN A 184 7.70 -7.55 -12.41
CA GLN A 184 8.40 -6.60 -13.26
C GLN A 184 9.71 -7.21 -13.79
N TYR A 185 9.92 -7.15 -15.11
CA TYR A 185 11.11 -7.76 -15.72
C TYR A 185 12.23 -6.77 -16.11
N GLY A 186 11.92 -5.49 -16.37
CA GLY A 186 12.94 -4.59 -16.95
C GLY A 186 12.70 -3.09 -16.90
N THR A 187 11.70 -2.59 -16.15
CA THR A 187 11.38 -1.16 -16.13
C THR A 187 12.43 -0.32 -15.40
N ASP A 188 12.87 -0.77 -14.21
CA ASP A 188 13.65 0.06 -13.27
C ASP A 188 15.06 -0.48 -12.96
N GLY A 189 15.59 -1.39 -13.77
CA GLY A 189 16.91 -1.99 -13.56
C GLY A 189 16.98 -3.06 -12.48
N TYR A 190 15.83 -3.52 -11.98
CA TYR A 190 15.67 -4.73 -11.16
C TYR A 190 14.55 -5.63 -11.70
N ARG A 191 14.50 -6.85 -11.19
CA ARG A 191 13.51 -7.87 -11.55
C ARG A 191 12.75 -8.35 -10.33
N LEU A 192 11.43 -8.38 -10.43
CA LEU A 192 10.50 -8.97 -9.47
C LEU A 192 9.75 -10.06 -10.22
N TRP A 193 9.90 -11.32 -9.80
CA TRP A 193 9.30 -12.45 -10.50
C TRP A 193 9.01 -13.61 -9.54
N GLY A 194 7.95 -14.37 -9.81
CA GLY A 194 7.57 -15.56 -9.05
C GLY A 194 6.63 -15.27 -7.87
N GLY A 195 5.95 -14.11 -7.90
CA GLY A 195 4.91 -13.74 -6.93
C GLY A 195 3.61 -14.53 -7.10
N TYR A 196 2.79 -14.53 -6.05
CA TYR A 196 1.43 -15.04 -6.12
C TYR A 196 0.54 -14.06 -6.88
N LEU A 197 0.20 -14.44 -8.11
CA LEU A 197 -0.42 -13.54 -9.09
C LEU A 197 -1.89 -13.24 -8.80
N GLY A 198 -2.25 -11.96 -8.96
CA GLY A 198 -3.62 -11.56 -9.29
C GLY A 198 -4.67 -11.70 -8.19
N SER A 199 -4.30 -11.92 -6.93
CA SER A 199 -5.23 -11.87 -5.79
C SER A 199 -4.51 -11.57 -4.47
N PRO A 200 -5.14 -10.84 -3.53
CA PRO A 200 -4.61 -10.67 -2.18
C PRO A 200 -4.40 -12.02 -1.49
N TYR A 201 -3.36 -12.14 -0.68
CA TYR A 201 -2.98 -13.38 0.00
C TYR A 201 -2.32 -13.07 1.34
N ILE A 202 -2.27 -14.07 2.22
CA ILE A 202 -1.50 -13.97 3.46
C ILE A 202 -0.11 -14.55 3.17
N PRO A 203 0.98 -13.77 3.28
CA PRO A 203 2.31 -14.20 2.86
C PRO A 203 2.98 -15.13 3.87
N SER A 204 3.89 -15.97 3.37
CA SER A 204 4.74 -16.82 4.19
C SER A 204 5.78 -16.00 4.97
N GLU A 205 6.10 -16.41 6.20
CA GLU A 205 7.21 -15.84 6.98
C GLU A 205 8.58 -16.06 6.31
N SER A 206 8.69 -17.08 5.46
CA SER A 206 9.93 -17.43 4.77
C SER A 206 10.12 -16.66 3.46
N ASN A 207 9.04 -16.32 2.75
CA ASN A 207 9.08 -15.65 1.47
C ASN A 207 7.75 -14.94 1.20
N VAL A 208 7.83 -13.61 1.05
CA VAL A 208 6.67 -12.76 0.79
C VAL A 208 5.96 -13.12 -0.52
N LEU A 209 6.66 -13.72 -1.49
CA LEU A 209 6.13 -13.97 -2.83
C LEU A 209 5.18 -15.17 -2.89
N ILE A 210 5.05 -15.95 -1.81
CA ILE A 210 4.21 -17.14 -1.75
C ILE A 210 3.20 -17.04 -0.61
N PRO A 211 1.99 -17.62 -0.76
CA PRO A 211 1.05 -17.71 0.34
C PRO A 211 1.58 -18.60 1.46
N ALA A 212 1.24 -18.25 2.70
CA ALA A 212 1.49 -19.09 3.86
C ALA A 212 0.78 -20.44 3.73
N THR A 213 1.48 -21.50 4.09
CA THR A 213 0.94 -22.86 3.99
C THR A 213 0.11 -23.28 5.20
N ASN A 214 0.35 -22.66 6.35
CA ASN A 214 -0.30 -22.95 7.63
C ASN A 214 -0.20 -21.74 8.57
N LYS A 215 -0.73 -21.87 9.80
CA LYS A 215 -0.79 -20.78 10.79
C LYS A 215 0.57 -20.37 11.36
N ASP A 216 1.53 -21.28 11.43
CA ASP A 216 2.86 -21.00 12.00
C ASP A 216 3.80 -20.34 10.97
N ASP A 217 3.43 -20.44 9.69
CA ASP A 217 4.17 -19.90 8.54
C ASP A 217 3.57 -18.59 8.03
N ARG A 218 2.56 -18.01 8.68
CA ARG A 218 1.89 -16.80 8.18
C ARG A 218 2.37 -15.53 8.84
N ILE A 219 2.58 -14.50 8.04
CA ILE A 219 2.59 -13.12 8.54
C ILE A 219 1.15 -12.64 8.50
N ASP A 220 0.57 -12.23 9.64
CA ASP A 220 -0.85 -11.86 9.76
C ASP A 220 -1.21 -10.51 9.10
N ILE A 221 -0.86 -10.35 7.83
CA ILE A 221 -0.99 -9.19 6.94
C ILE A 221 -1.51 -9.66 5.57
N VAL A 222 -2.17 -8.77 4.82
CA VAL A 222 -2.64 -9.04 3.45
C VAL A 222 -1.86 -8.24 2.43
#